data_AF-A0A0L8HJV9-F1
#
_entry.id   AF-A0A0L8HJV9-F1
#
_cell.length_a   1.000
_cell.length_b   1.000
_cell.length_c   1.000
_cell.angle_alpha   90.00
_cell.angle_beta   90.00
_cell.angle_gamma   90.00
#
_symmetry.space_group_name_H-M   'P 1'
#
loop_
_entity.id
_entity.type
_entity.pdbx_description
1 polymer ?
#
loop_
_entity_poly.entity_id
_entity_poly.type
_entity_poly.pdbx_seq_one_letter_code
_entity_poly.pdbx_strand_id
1 'polypeptide(L)' 'TEYEGQVKQLLTVLEKEHTDAIVVAGGDGTLLETVTGMMRKSNNQKFCQAVPVGVIPLGQQNRFATLLFGEDPNQVK' A
#
# COMPACT_ATOMS: atom_id res chain seq x y z
N THR A 1 4.15 9.22 2.51
CA THR A 1 3.20 10.12 3.16
C THR A 1 3.88 10.85 4.30
N GLU A 2 3.44 12.05 4.62
CA GLU A 2 4.05 12.95 5.61
C GLU A 2 3.35 12.84 6.97
N TYR A 3 2.09 12.41 7.00
CA TYR A 3 1.30 12.25 8.24
C TYR A 3 0.23 11.16 8.10
N GLU A 4 -0.25 10.66 9.24
CA GLU A 4 -1.33 9.67 9.30
C GLU A 4 -2.64 10.24 8.74
N GLY A 5 -3.34 9.46 7.93
CA GLY A 5 -4.59 9.86 7.28
C GLY A 5 -4.40 10.44 5.89
N GLN A 6 -3.17 10.81 5.51
CA GLN A 6 -2.89 11.41 4.19
C GLN A 6 -3.22 10.43 3.05
N VAL A 7 -2.97 9.12 3.23
CA VAL A 7 -3.27 8.11 2.21
C VAL A 7 -4.75 8.10 1.86
N LYS A 8 -5.62 8.27 2.86
CA LYS A 8 -7.08 8.30 2.63
C LYS A 8 -7.47 9.48 1.74
N GLN A 9 -6.88 10.65 1.96
CA GLN A 9 -7.14 11.85 1.14
C GLN A 9 -6.63 11.64 -0.29
N LEU A 10 -5.41 11.12 -0.45
CA LEU A 10 -4.83 10.80 -1.77
C LEU A 10 -5.70 9.82 -2.56
N LEU A 11 -6.18 8.75 -1.92
CA LEU A 11 -7.01 7.75 -2.57
C LEU A 11 -8.38 8.29 -3.01
N THR A 12 -8.91 9.35 -2.39
CA THR A 12 -10.17 9.96 -2.86
C THR A 12 -10.07 10.55 -4.26
N VAL A 13 -8.89 11.06 -4.64
CA VAL A 13 -8.68 11.70 -5.95
C VAL A 13 -8.14 10.75 -7.03
N LEU A 14 -7.76 9.51 -6.67
CA LEU A 14 -7.32 8.51 -7.64
C LEU A 14 -8.50 7.87 -8.35
N GLU A 15 -8.53 7.97 -9.68
CA GLU A 15 -9.48 7.26 -10.54
C GLU A 15 -8.80 6.09 -11.25
N LYS A 16 -9.55 5.01 -11.47
CA LYS A 16 -9.00 3.78 -12.07
C LYS A 16 -8.46 4.04 -13.47
N GLU A 17 -9.17 4.84 -14.25
CA GLU A 17 -8.88 5.14 -15.66
C GLU A 17 -7.50 5.79 -15.86
N HIS A 18 -6.89 6.28 -14.77
CA HIS A 18 -5.59 6.94 -14.77
C HIS A 18 -4.57 6.24 -13.86
N THR A 19 -4.93 5.08 -13.28
CA THR A 19 -4.10 4.38 -12.29
C THR A 19 -4.00 2.90 -12.62
N ASP A 20 -2.86 2.50 -13.18
CA ASP A 20 -2.60 1.09 -13.52
C ASP A 20 -2.19 0.26 -12.29
N ALA A 21 -1.53 0.88 -11.31
CA ALA A 21 -1.07 0.22 -10.09
C ALA A 21 -0.83 1.23 -8.97
N ILE A 22 -0.84 0.75 -7.73
CA ILE A 22 -0.40 1.49 -6.55
C ILE A 22 0.87 0.83 -6.02
N VAL A 23 1.93 1.61 -5.83
CA VAL A 23 3.17 1.12 -5.20
C VAL A 23 3.32 1.77 -3.83
N VAL A 24 3.37 0.92 -2.79
CA VAL A 24 3.58 1.36 -1.41
C VAL A 24 5.05 1.20 -1.06
N ALA A 25 5.76 2.32 -0.97
CA ALA A 25 7.14 2.36 -0.47
C ALA A 25 7.14 2.81 0.99
N GLY A 26 7.29 1.87 1.92
CA GLY A 26 7.12 2.13 3.35
C GLY A 26 7.15 0.87 4.21
N GLY A 27 6.64 0.97 5.44
CA GLY A 27 6.50 -0.16 6.35
C GLY A 27 5.08 -0.74 6.38
N ASP A 28 4.87 -1.72 7.26
CA ASP A 28 3.58 -2.41 7.42
C ASP A 28 2.42 -1.44 7.72
N GLY A 29 2.67 -0.36 8.46
CA GLY A 29 1.67 0.66 8.78
C GLY A 29 1.17 1.43 7.55
N THR A 30 2.09 1.87 6.68
CA THR A 30 1.75 2.57 5.42
C THR A 30 0.97 1.65 4.48
N LEU A 31 1.36 0.37 4.43
CA LEU A 31 0.64 -0.63 3.65
C LEU A 31 -0.78 -0.84 4.17
N LEU A 32 -0.95 -1.02 5.48
CA LEU A 32 -2.26 -1.18 6.12
C LEU A 32 -3.15 0.03 5.84
N GLU A 33 -2.61 1.24 5.96
CA GLU A 33 -3.35 2.47 5.70
C GLU A 33 -3.84 2.54 4.24
N THR A 34 -2.97 2.16 3.30
CA THR A 34 -3.29 2.12 1.87
C THR A 34 -4.41 1.13 1.58
N VAL A 35 -4.27 -0.11 2.02
CA VAL A 35 -5.29 -1.14 1.80
C VAL A 35 -6.61 -0.73 2.46
N THR A 36 -6.57 -0.22 3.70
CA THR A 36 -7.78 0.25 4.40
C THR A 36 -8.44 1.41 3.66
N GLY A 37 -7.66 2.37 3.17
CA GLY A 37 -8.17 3.50 2.40
C GLY A 37 -8.81 3.06 1.08
N MET A 38 -8.21 2.10 0.38
CA MET A 38 -8.76 1.52 -0.84
C MET A 38 -10.12 0.87 -0.57
N MET A 39 -10.19 0.02 0.47
CA MET A 39 -11.41 -0.69 0.85
C MET A 39 -12.54 0.25 1.32
N ARG A 40 -12.20 1.41 1.89
CA ARG A 40 -13.16 2.43 2.34
C ARG A 40 -13.70 3.31 1.21
N LYS A 41 -13.09 3.32 0.02
CA LYS A 41 -13.59 4.10 -1.13
C LYS A 41 -14.94 3.51 -1.59
N SER A 42 -16.02 4.17 -1.16
CA SER A 42 -17.39 3.65 -0.98
C SER A 42 -18.19 3.27 -2.23
N ASN A 43 -17.57 3.16 -3.41
CA ASN A 43 -18.28 2.79 -4.66
C ASN A 43 -17.50 1.78 -5.53
N ASN A 44 -16.49 1.10 -4.98
CA ASN A 44 -15.37 0.65 -5.80
C ASN A 44 -14.91 -0.79 -5.53
N GLN A 45 -15.85 -1.75 -5.38
CA GLN A 45 -15.49 -3.18 -5.53
C GLN A 45 -14.62 -3.40 -6.79
N LYS A 46 -14.85 -2.62 -7.86
CA LYS A 46 -14.04 -2.62 -9.08
C LYS A 46 -12.63 -2.04 -8.93
N PHE A 47 -12.39 -1.01 -8.12
CA PHE A 47 -11.05 -0.40 -7.99
C PHE A 47 -10.13 -1.29 -7.16
N CYS A 48 -10.59 -1.77 -6.00
CA CYS A 48 -9.80 -2.68 -5.17
C CYS A 48 -9.47 -3.99 -5.88
N GLN A 49 -10.37 -4.47 -6.74
CA GLN A 49 -10.16 -5.71 -7.51
C GLN A 49 -9.35 -5.49 -8.79
N ALA A 50 -9.23 -4.25 -9.30
CA ALA A 50 -8.61 -4.00 -10.59
C ALA A 50 -7.28 -3.26 -10.54
N VAL A 51 -6.99 -2.53 -9.46
CA VAL A 51 -5.71 -1.83 -9.29
C VAL A 51 -4.80 -2.68 -8.41
N PRO A 52 -3.78 -3.36 -8.98
CA PRO A 52 -2.82 -4.13 -8.19
C PRO A 52 -2.03 -3.22 -7.24
N VAL A 53 -1.66 -3.79 -6.09
CA VAL A 53 -0.83 -3.13 -5.08
C VAL A 53 0.54 -3.82 -5.03
N GLY A 54 1.59 -3.08 -5.34
CA GLY A 54 2.98 -3.48 -5.13
C GLY A 54 3.53 -2.89 -3.83
N VAL A 55 4.51 -3.57 -3.23
CA VAL A 55 5.14 -3.14 -1.97
C VAL A 55 6.65 -3.05 -2.14
N ILE A 56 7.23 -1.94 -1.73
CA ILE A 56 8.67 -1.74 -1.56
C ILE A 56 8.93 -1.56 -0.06
N PRO A 57 9.49 -2.58 0.61
CA PRO A 57 9.69 -2.56 2.07
C PRO A 57 10.81 -1.59 2.45
N LEU A 58 10.45 -0.42 2.99
CA LEU A 58 11.40 0.61 3.45
C LEU A 58 11.43 0.79 4.97
N GLY A 59 10.55 0.12 5.71
CA GLY A 59 10.54 0.15 7.17
C GLY A 59 11.70 -0.65 7.78
N GLN A 60 11.99 -0.45 9.07
CA GLN A 60 12.94 -1.30 9.80
C GLN A 60 12.39 -2.71 10.02
N GLN A 61 11.08 -2.83 10.20
CA GLN A 61 10.35 -4.09 10.33
C GLN A 61 9.25 -4.13 9.27
N ASN A 62 9.38 -5.03 8.29
CA ASN A 62 8.42 -5.20 7.19
C ASN A 62 7.90 -6.64 7.20
N ARG A 63 7.12 -7.01 8.22
CA ARG A 63 6.66 -8.38 8.43
C ARG A 63 5.79 -8.86 7.28
N PHE A 64 5.00 -7.97 6.70
CA PHE A 64 4.17 -8.33 5.54
C PHE A 64 5.03 -8.60 4.30
N ALA A 65 6.08 -7.81 4.08
CA ALA A 65 7.00 -8.05 2.98
C ALA A 65 7.76 -9.37 3.16
N THR A 66 8.14 -9.74 4.39
CA THR A 66 8.73 -11.06 4.68
C THR A 66 7.79 -12.21 4.34
N LEU A 67 6.48 -12.05 4.55
CA LEU A 67 5.49 -13.05 4.15
C LEU A 67 5.33 -13.17 2.63
N LEU A 68 5.45 -12.05 1.90
CA LEU A 68 5.31 -12.03 0.44
C LEU A 68 6.57 -12.48 -0.31
N PHE A 69 7.75 -12.09 0.19
CA PHE A 69 9.02 -12.21 -0.54
C PHE A 69 10.03 -13.13 0.15
N GLY A 70 9.76 -13.59 1.39
CA GLY A 70 10.70 -14.35 2.20
C GLY A 70 11.59 -13.46 3.07
N GLU A 71 12.45 -14.08 3.89
CA GLU A 71 13.46 -13.36 4.67
C GLU A 71 14.50 -12.73 3.75
N ASP A 72 14.92 -11.51 4.06
CA ASP A 72 16.05 -10.88 3.38
C ASP A 72 17.35 -11.41 4.00
N PRO A 73 18.12 -12.24 3.26
CA PRO A 73 19.36 -12.81 3.78
C PRO A 73 20.44 -11.74 4.04
N ASN A 74 20.26 -10.53 3.50
CA ASN A 74 21.18 -9.41 3.65
C ASN A 74 20.62 -8.32 4.57
N GLN A 75 19.56 -8.61 5.35
CA GLN A 75 19.00 -7.63 6.27
C GLN A 75 20.07 -7.23 7.30
N VAL A 76 20.52 -5.98 7.20
CA VAL A 76 21.48 -5.40 8.14
C VAL A 76 20.74 -5.15 9.45
N LYS A 77 21.17 -5.82 10.53
CA LYS A 77 20.61 -5.64 11.88
C LYS A 77 20.92 -4.27 12.47
#